data_AF-A0A835L594-F1
#
_entry.id   AF-A0A835L594-F1
#
_cell.length_a   1.000
_cell.length_b   1.000
_cell.length_c   1.000
_cell.angle_alpha   90.00
_cell.angle_beta   90.00
_cell.angle_gamma   90.00
#
_symmetry.space_group_name_H-M   'P 1'
#
loop_
_entity.id
_entity.type
_entity.pdbx_description
1 polymer ?
#
loop_
_entity_poly.entity_id
_entity_poly.type
_entity_poly.pdbx_seq_one_letter_code
_entity_poly.pdbx_strand_id
1 'polypeptide(L)'
;MDQIAFPFTPKCTRCTNYLAQPAKDNGRPVDLAYDINIANYVRTMISFGIISLFVMAMGCGFSVYTFHNPRYMFKRLAAGIHFISTSCTFVVVQVMMSSVDHMKKSVKFIYPERAYHYYNISFFLAWFVVLVNLFAAASFLWYSRKRKGDKAATDELAMADEPTIIGR
;
A
#
# COMPACT_ATOMS: atom_id res chain seq x y z
N MET A 1 -34.11 -34.94 21.01
CA MET A 1 -33.28 -34.88 22.24
C MET A 1 -31.98 -35.56 21.82
N ASP A 2 -30.90 -34.84 21.48
CA ASP A 2 -30.21 -33.90 22.35
C ASP A 2 -29.68 -32.64 21.62
N GLN A 3 -30.01 -31.51 22.22
CA GLN A 3 -29.43 -30.19 21.98
C GLN A 3 -28.06 -30.15 22.66
N ILE A 4 -26.98 -30.31 21.89
CA ILE A 4 -25.64 -30.03 22.41
C ILE A 4 -25.44 -28.52 22.32
N ALA A 5 -25.74 -27.86 23.44
CA ALA A 5 -25.46 -26.47 23.71
C ALA A 5 -24.00 -26.16 23.35
N PHE A 6 -23.78 -25.22 22.43
CA PHE A 6 -22.48 -24.58 22.27
C PHE A 6 -22.24 -23.71 23.52
N PRO A 7 -21.27 -24.04 24.39
CA PRO A 7 -20.92 -23.15 25.48
C PRO A 7 -20.30 -21.91 24.86
N PHE A 8 -20.88 -20.77 25.20
CA PHE A 8 -20.35 -19.42 25.00
C PHE A 8 -18.95 -19.37 25.66
N THR A 9 -17.91 -19.68 24.89
CA THR A 9 -16.52 -19.68 25.33
C THR A 9 -15.97 -18.25 25.24
N PRO A 10 -15.07 -17.83 26.15
CA PRO A 10 -14.45 -16.51 26.08
C PRO A 10 -13.77 -16.37 24.71
N LYS A 11 -13.74 -15.16 24.13
CA LYS A 11 -13.06 -14.86 22.86
C LYS A 11 -11.61 -15.37 22.89
N CYS A 12 -11.38 -16.61 22.47
CA CYS A 12 -10.06 -17.15 22.22
C CYS A 12 -9.60 -16.52 20.91
N THR A 13 -8.91 -15.40 20.99
CA THR A 13 -8.23 -14.78 19.86
C THR A 13 -7.04 -15.66 19.48
N ARG A 14 -7.31 -16.76 18.77
CA ARG A 14 -6.26 -17.66 18.28
C ARG A 14 -5.66 -17.04 17.02
N CYS A 15 -4.70 -16.14 17.21
CA CYS A 15 -3.96 -15.50 16.12
C CYS A 15 -3.08 -16.54 15.42
N THR A 16 -3.50 -17.00 14.24
CA THR A 16 -2.66 -17.84 13.37
C THR A 16 -1.82 -16.95 12.46
N ASN A 17 -0.51 -17.16 12.49
CA ASN A 17 0.42 -16.50 11.58
C ASN A 17 0.54 -17.31 10.28
N TYR A 18 0.01 -16.78 9.17
CA TYR A 18 0.12 -17.40 7.84
C TYR A 18 1.56 -17.44 7.29
N LEU A 19 2.53 -16.79 7.93
CA LEU A 19 3.96 -16.86 7.60
C LEU A 19 4.67 -18.02 8.29
N ALA A 20 4.10 -18.56 9.38
CA ALA A 20 4.66 -19.73 10.04
C ALA A 20 4.35 -20.96 9.19
N GLN A 21 5.37 -21.79 8.93
CA GLN A 21 5.14 -23.09 8.28
C GLN A 21 4.13 -23.88 9.14
N PRO A 22 3.05 -24.40 8.53
CA PRO A 22 2.06 -25.17 9.27
C PRO A 22 2.74 -26.42 9.83
N ALA A 23 2.31 -26.86 11.00
CA ALA A 23 2.66 -28.19 11.48
C ALA A 23 2.23 -29.19 10.39
N LYS A 24 3.19 -29.97 9.89
CA LYS A 24 2.96 -31.02 8.91
C LYS A 24 2.85 -32.33 9.66
N ASP A 25 1.71 -33.00 9.55
CA ASP A 25 1.57 -34.39 9.98
C ASP A 25 1.47 -35.25 8.71
N ASN A 26 2.35 -36.24 8.58
CA ASN A 26 2.44 -37.12 7.40
C ASN A 26 2.49 -36.40 6.04
N GLY A 27 3.18 -35.26 5.96
CA GLY A 27 3.36 -34.49 4.73
C GLY A 27 2.15 -33.66 4.29
N ARG A 28 1.05 -33.68 5.05
CA ARG A 28 -0.13 -32.81 4.84
C ARG A 28 -0.19 -31.73 5.94
N PRO A 29 -0.61 -30.49 5.63
CA PRO A 29 -0.87 -29.49 6.66
C PRO A 29 -1.99 -29.99 7.57
N VAL A 30 -1.78 -29.89 8.89
CA VAL A 30 -2.76 -30.35 9.92
C VAL A 30 -4.07 -29.53 9.85
N ASP A 31 -4.01 -28.28 9.35
CA ASP A 31 -5.18 -27.45 9.09
C ASP A 31 -5.66 -27.60 7.65
N LEU A 32 -6.87 -28.15 7.47
CA LEU A 32 -7.57 -28.20 6.17
C LEU A 32 -7.84 -26.80 5.58
N ALA A 33 -7.74 -25.75 6.40
CA ALA A 33 -7.91 -24.34 6.02
C ALA A 33 -6.62 -23.68 5.50
N TYR A 34 -5.46 -24.34 5.59
CA TYR A 34 -4.18 -23.77 5.20
C TYR A 34 -3.87 -24.06 3.72
N ASP A 35 -3.98 -23.04 2.87
CA ASP A 35 -3.57 -23.09 1.46
C ASP A 35 -2.24 -22.36 1.25
N ILE A 36 -1.30 -23.02 0.58
CA ILE A 36 0.04 -22.48 0.25
C ILE A 36 -0.08 -21.21 -0.60
N ASN A 37 -1.10 -21.13 -1.45
CA ASN A 37 -1.34 -19.95 -2.29
C ASN A 37 -1.69 -18.71 -1.45
N ILE A 38 -2.49 -18.88 -0.39
CA ILE A 38 -2.84 -17.79 0.55
C ILE A 38 -1.56 -17.28 1.24
N ALA A 39 -0.69 -18.18 1.68
CA ALA A 39 0.58 -17.81 2.30
C ALA A 39 1.48 -17.00 1.33
N ASN A 40 1.49 -17.36 0.04
CA ASN A 40 2.21 -16.60 -0.98
C ASN A 40 1.62 -15.19 -1.18
N TYR A 41 0.29 -15.05 -1.24
CA TYR A 41 -0.35 -13.73 -1.30
C TYR A 41 -0.01 -12.85 -0.10
N VAL A 42 -0.03 -13.41 1.11
CA VAL A 42 0.34 -12.69 2.34
C VAL A 42 1.80 -12.24 2.29
N ARG A 43 2.72 -13.11 1.85
CA ARG A 43 4.15 -12.77 1.70
C ARG A 43 4.34 -11.61 0.71
N THR A 44 3.67 -11.65 -0.44
CA THR A 44 3.70 -10.55 -1.42
C THR A 44 3.10 -9.26 -0.86
N MET A 45 1.98 -9.34 -0.16
CA MET A 45 1.32 -8.19 0.45
C MET A 45 2.23 -7.47 1.46
N ILE A 46 2.91 -8.23 2.32
CA ILE A 46 3.82 -7.68 3.33
C ILE A 46 5.06 -7.05 2.68
N SER A 47 5.65 -7.73 1.67
CA SER A 47 6.84 -7.21 1.00
C SER A 47 6.56 -5.90 0.26
N PHE A 48 5.48 -5.81 -0.53
CA PHE A 48 5.07 -4.55 -1.14
C PHE A 48 4.65 -3.50 -0.09
N GLY A 49 4.01 -3.90 1.00
CA GLY A 49 3.66 -3.00 2.10
C GLY A 49 4.88 -2.33 2.74
N ILE A 50 5.94 -3.10 3.03
CA ILE A 50 7.20 -2.58 3.60
C ILE A 50 7.89 -1.65 2.60
N ILE A 51 7.97 -2.03 1.33
CA ILE A 51 8.55 -1.17 0.28
C ILE A 51 7.77 0.15 0.19
N SER A 52 6.44 0.09 0.18
CA SER A 52 5.60 1.29 0.14
C SER A 52 5.86 2.21 1.32
N LEU A 53 6.04 1.66 2.52
CA LEU A 53 6.34 2.43 3.72
C LEU A 53 7.65 3.23 3.59
N PHE A 54 8.73 2.60 3.12
CA PHE A 54 10.00 3.28 2.90
C PHE A 54 9.90 4.36 1.81
N VAL A 55 9.26 4.04 0.69
CA VAL A 55 9.08 4.99 -0.42
C VAL A 55 8.24 6.19 0.03
N MET A 56 7.19 5.96 0.83
CA MET A 56 6.34 7.02 1.36
C MET A 56 7.12 7.92 2.34
N ALA A 57 7.93 7.34 3.22
CA ALA A 57 8.79 8.10 4.13
C ALA A 57 9.81 8.98 3.37
N MET A 58 10.44 8.42 2.33
CA MET A 58 11.32 9.19 1.44
C MET A 58 10.55 10.30 0.71
N GLY A 59 9.34 10.02 0.23
CA GLY A 59 8.46 10.99 -0.43
C GLY A 59 8.14 12.19 0.48
N CYS A 60 7.80 11.93 1.75
CA CYS A 60 7.61 12.97 2.74
C CYS A 60 8.87 13.81 2.95
N GLY A 61 10.06 13.18 3.01
CA GLY A 61 11.34 13.88 3.10
C GLY A 61 11.59 14.83 1.94
N PHE A 62 11.38 14.37 0.70
CA PHE A 62 11.54 15.20 -0.51
C PHE A 62 10.49 16.30 -0.62
N SER A 63 9.28 16.03 -0.14
CA SER A 63 8.17 16.99 -0.07
C SER A 63 8.50 18.15 0.89
N VAL A 64 8.99 17.85 2.10
CA VAL A 64 9.47 18.86 3.06
C VAL A 64 10.67 19.62 2.51
N TYR A 65 11.63 18.92 1.91
CA TYR A 65 12.82 19.52 1.33
C TYR A 65 12.49 20.52 0.20
N THR A 66 11.43 20.26 -0.57
CA THR A 66 10.94 21.16 -1.63
C THR A 66 10.52 22.52 -1.09
N PHE A 67 10.03 22.61 0.16
CA PHE A 67 9.70 23.89 0.78
C PHE A 67 10.93 24.68 1.22
N HIS A 68 12.04 24.01 1.54
CA HIS A 68 13.28 24.66 1.96
C HIS A 68 14.13 25.12 0.77
N ASN A 69 14.15 24.36 -0.33
CA ASN A 69 14.85 24.73 -1.57
C ASN A 69 13.90 24.52 -2.77
N PRO A 70 13.21 25.57 -3.26
CA PRO A 70 12.13 25.43 -4.24
C PRO A 70 12.60 25.15 -5.67
N ARG A 71 13.78 24.54 -5.88
CA ARG A 71 14.27 24.18 -7.21
C ARG A 71 13.25 23.30 -7.94
N TYR A 72 13.01 23.67 -9.19
CA TYR A 72 12.04 23.03 -10.09
C TYR A 72 12.22 21.50 -10.21
N MET A 73 13.48 21.03 -10.15
CA MET A 73 13.81 19.61 -10.26
C MET A 73 13.30 18.77 -9.07
N PHE A 74 13.27 19.32 -7.86
CA PHE A 74 12.82 18.59 -6.66
C PHE A 74 11.30 18.38 -6.64
N LYS A 75 10.52 19.33 -7.19
CA LYS A 75 9.06 19.18 -7.32
C LYS A 75 8.67 17.98 -8.20
N ARG A 76 9.43 17.73 -9.28
CA ARG A 76 9.23 16.57 -10.17
C ARG A 76 9.60 15.26 -9.49
N LEU A 77 10.71 15.27 -8.74
CA LEU A 77 11.17 14.11 -7.98
C LEU A 77 10.14 13.72 -6.90
N ALA A 78 9.65 14.70 -6.13
CA ALA A 78 8.63 14.49 -5.10
C ALA A 78 7.32 13.94 -5.69
N ALA A 79 6.85 14.51 -6.81
CA ALA A 79 5.68 14.00 -7.53
C ALA A 79 5.87 12.52 -7.95
N GLY A 80 7.03 12.18 -8.49
CA GLY A 80 7.36 10.82 -8.90
C GLY A 80 7.34 9.83 -7.74
N ILE A 81 7.90 10.20 -6.58
CA ILE A 81 7.99 9.30 -5.42
C ILE A 81 6.60 9.09 -4.78
N HIS A 82 5.76 10.13 -4.71
CA HIS A 82 4.36 9.98 -4.28
C HIS A 82 3.54 9.13 -5.27
N PHE A 83 3.82 9.23 -6.58
CA PHE A 83 3.18 8.39 -7.58
C PHE A 83 3.60 6.90 -7.47
N ILE A 84 4.89 6.64 -7.23
CA ILE A 84 5.39 5.27 -6.96
C ILE A 84 4.77 4.71 -5.68
N SER A 85 4.69 5.51 -4.61
CA SER A 85 4.04 5.10 -3.35
C SER A 85 2.55 4.76 -3.54
N THR A 86 1.83 5.58 -4.33
CA THR A 86 0.44 5.31 -4.73
C THR A 86 0.32 3.96 -5.45
N SER A 87 1.20 3.73 -6.43
CA SER A 87 1.20 2.52 -7.25
C SER A 87 1.49 1.28 -6.42
N CYS A 88 2.47 1.35 -5.52
CA CYS A 88 2.83 0.26 -4.62
C CYS A 88 1.67 -0.09 -3.67
N THR A 89 1.03 0.92 -3.07
CA THR A 89 -0.12 0.72 -2.18
C THR A 89 -1.34 0.17 -2.92
N PHE A 90 -1.56 0.60 -4.17
CA PHE A 90 -2.64 0.07 -5.00
C PHE A 90 -2.45 -1.42 -5.34
N VAL A 91 -1.21 -1.85 -5.62
CA VAL A 91 -0.88 -3.27 -5.80
C VAL A 91 -1.19 -4.09 -4.54
N VAL A 92 -0.85 -3.57 -3.34
CA VAL A 92 -1.18 -4.24 -2.07
C VAL A 92 -2.69 -4.43 -1.92
N VAL A 93 -3.49 -3.41 -2.24
CA VAL A 93 -4.96 -3.50 -2.21
C VAL A 93 -5.47 -4.55 -3.20
N GLN A 94 -4.94 -4.59 -4.43
CA GLN A 94 -5.33 -5.61 -5.41
C GLN A 94 -4.98 -7.03 -4.94
N VAL A 95 -3.76 -7.24 -4.45
CA VAL A 95 -3.31 -8.54 -3.92
C VAL A 95 -4.20 -8.98 -2.75
N MET A 96 -4.63 -8.04 -1.90
CA MET A 96 -5.59 -8.31 -0.83
C MET A 96 -6.96 -8.72 -1.36
N MET A 97 -7.49 -8.04 -2.38
CA MET A 97 -8.77 -8.41 -2.98
C MET A 97 -8.70 -9.80 -3.64
N SER A 98 -7.61 -10.10 -4.36
CA SER A 98 -7.37 -11.42 -4.94
C SER A 98 -7.25 -12.50 -3.87
N SER A 99 -6.52 -12.25 -2.79
CA SER A 99 -6.43 -13.16 -1.63
C SER A 99 -7.80 -13.51 -1.06
N VAL A 100 -8.68 -12.52 -0.87
CA VAL A 100 -10.05 -12.73 -0.39
C VAL A 100 -10.90 -13.54 -1.37
N ASP A 101 -10.78 -13.26 -2.67
CA ASP A 101 -11.51 -14.02 -3.70
C ASP A 101 -11.04 -15.48 -3.78
N HIS A 102 -9.72 -15.72 -3.66
CA HIS A 102 -9.15 -17.06 -3.58
C HIS A 102 -9.63 -17.82 -2.33
N MET A 103 -9.63 -17.16 -1.17
CA MET A 103 -10.14 -17.77 0.08
C MET A 103 -11.61 -18.19 -0.03
N LYS A 104 -12.46 -17.36 -0.65
CA LYS A 104 -13.88 -17.68 -0.86
C LYS A 104 -14.08 -18.93 -1.75
N LYS A 105 -13.21 -19.11 -2.76
CA LYS A 105 -13.30 -20.22 -3.71
C LYS A 105 -12.68 -21.51 -3.17
N SER A 106 -11.56 -21.43 -2.46
CA SER A 106 -10.81 -22.62 -2.01
C SER A 106 -11.38 -23.24 -0.74
N VAL A 107 -11.96 -22.46 0.17
CA VAL A 107 -12.43 -22.95 1.48
C VAL A 107 -13.97 -22.98 1.57
N LYS A 108 -14.60 -23.68 0.62
CA LYS A 108 -16.07 -23.85 0.57
C LYS A 108 -16.63 -24.63 1.78
N PHE A 109 -15.78 -25.36 2.50
CA PHE A 109 -16.13 -26.13 3.70
C PHE A 109 -16.29 -25.25 4.96
N ILE A 110 -15.59 -24.10 5.04
CA ILE A 110 -15.66 -23.18 6.20
C ILE A 110 -16.47 -21.92 5.85
N TYR A 111 -16.56 -21.55 4.57
CA TYR A 111 -17.38 -20.44 4.08
C TYR A 111 -18.67 -20.96 3.42
N PRO A 112 -19.81 -21.04 4.14
CA PRO A 112 -21.10 -21.28 3.49
C PRO A 112 -21.43 -20.12 2.54
N GLU A 113 -22.23 -20.40 1.51
CA GLU A 113 -22.58 -19.51 0.38
C GLU A 113 -23.16 -18.13 0.76
N ARG A 114 -23.50 -17.94 2.04
CA ARG A 114 -24.08 -16.72 2.63
C ARG A 114 -23.18 -16.04 3.67
N ALA A 115 -21.89 -16.33 3.70
CA ALA A 115 -20.96 -15.70 4.64
C ALA A 115 -20.60 -14.27 4.19
N TYR A 116 -21.07 -13.28 4.95
CA TYR A 116 -20.76 -11.86 4.73
C TYR A 116 -19.35 -11.56 5.23
N HIS A 117 -18.44 -11.22 4.32
CA HIS A 117 -17.15 -10.64 4.67
C HIS A 117 -17.29 -9.13 4.85
N TYR A 118 -17.05 -8.67 6.08
CA TYR A 118 -16.96 -7.25 6.37
C TYR A 118 -15.52 -6.78 6.17
N TYR A 119 -15.32 -5.83 5.25
CA TYR A 119 -14.06 -5.10 5.16
C TYR A 119 -13.96 -4.19 6.40
N ASN A 120 -12.98 -4.47 7.26
CA ASN A 120 -12.71 -3.68 8.45
C ASN A 120 -12.01 -2.36 8.08
N ILE A 121 -11.88 -1.47 9.07
CA ILE A 121 -11.32 -0.12 8.96
C ILE A 121 -9.99 -0.08 8.19
N SER A 122 -9.13 -1.10 8.31
CA SER A 122 -7.84 -1.18 7.62
C SER A 122 -7.95 -1.11 6.09
N PHE A 123 -9.02 -1.67 5.50
CA PHE A 123 -9.23 -1.63 4.05
C PHE A 123 -9.60 -0.23 3.56
N PHE A 124 -10.46 0.47 4.30
CA PHE A 124 -10.80 1.87 4.02
C PHE A 124 -9.58 2.78 4.20
N LEU A 125 -8.76 2.53 5.23
CA LEU A 125 -7.52 3.26 5.45
C LEU A 125 -6.54 3.07 4.29
N ALA A 126 -6.40 1.85 3.74
CA ALA A 126 -5.54 1.59 2.59
C ALA A 126 -6.00 2.38 1.34
N TRP A 127 -7.30 2.42 1.05
CA TRP A 127 -7.85 3.25 -0.01
C TRP A 127 -7.64 4.74 0.22
N PHE A 128 -7.78 5.20 1.46
CA PHE A 128 -7.50 6.58 1.82
C PHE A 128 -6.04 6.95 1.56
N VAL A 129 -5.08 6.08 1.90
CA VAL A 129 -3.65 6.30 1.64
C VAL A 129 -3.37 6.40 0.13
N VAL A 130 -4.04 5.58 -0.70
CA VAL A 130 -3.95 5.67 -2.17
C VAL A 130 -4.44 7.04 -2.64
N LEU A 131 -5.60 7.50 -2.17
CA LEU A 131 -6.15 8.80 -2.57
C LEU A 131 -5.25 9.96 -2.15
N VAL A 132 -4.76 9.97 -0.90
CA VAL A 132 -3.89 11.05 -0.40
C VAL A 132 -2.57 11.10 -1.16
N ASN A 133 -1.92 9.95 -1.41
CA ASN A 133 -0.68 9.94 -2.19
C ASN A 133 -0.92 10.34 -3.65
N LEU A 134 -2.08 10.00 -4.23
CA LEU A 134 -2.46 10.43 -5.58
C LEU A 134 -2.68 11.94 -5.64
N PHE A 135 -3.41 12.52 -4.67
CA PHE A 135 -3.61 13.96 -4.57
C PHE A 135 -2.28 14.71 -4.34
N ALA A 136 -1.38 14.16 -3.54
CA ALA A 136 -0.04 14.71 -3.35
C ALA A 136 0.75 14.69 -4.67
N ALA A 137 0.80 13.55 -5.36
CA ALA A 137 1.46 13.43 -6.66
C ALA A 137 0.88 14.39 -7.70
N ALA A 138 -0.45 14.47 -7.80
CA ALA A 138 -1.14 15.38 -8.72
C ALA A 138 -0.87 16.84 -8.39
N SER A 139 -0.89 17.22 -7.10
CA SER A 139 -0.58 18.58 -6.65
C SER A 139 0.85 18.96 -7.00
N PHE A 140 1.84 18.11 -6.69
CA PHE A 140 3.23 18.38 -7.05
C PHE A 140 3.45 18.42 -8.56
N LEU A 141 2.77 17.57 -9.33
CA LEU A 141 2.85 17.58 -10.80
C LEU A 141 2.23 18.86 -11.39
N TRP A 142 1.08 19.28 -10.87
CA TRP A 142 0.42 20.52 -11.29
C TRP A 142 1.26 21.76 -10.96
N TYR A 143 1.78 21.84 -9.72
CA TYR A 143 2.69 22.92 -9.30
C TYR A 143 4.08 22.85 -9.95
N SER A 144 4.46 21.70 -10.51
CA SER A 144 5.69 21.51 -11.27
C SER A 144 5.56 21.86 -12.75
N ARG A 145 4.41 22.37 -13.22
CA ARG A 145 4.29 22.76 -14.63
C ARG A 145 5.12 24.04 -14.88
N LYS A 146 6.22 23.91 -15.63
CA LYS A 146 7.14 25.01 -15.95
C LYS A 146 6.36 26.20 -16.54
N ARG A 147 6.23 27.29 -15.78
CA ARG A 147 5.84 28.59 -16.34
C ARG A 147 7.07 29.14 -17.07
N LYS A 148 6.99 29.28 -18.40
CA LYS A 148 7.97 30.01 -19.20
C LYS A 148 7.56 31.49 -19.25
N GLY A 149 8.52 32.41 -19.12
CA GLY A 149 8.35 33.88 -19.23
C GLY A 149 8.15 34.62 -17.89
N ASP A 150 7.75 35.90 -17.95
CA ASP A 150 7.54 36.90 -16.86
C ASP A 150 6.59 36.52 -15.70
N LYS A 151 6.28 35.23 -15.54
CA LYS A 151 5.36 34.69 -14.52
C LYS A 151 6.04 33.75 -13.52
N ALA A 152 7.38 33.80 -13.44
CA ALA A 152 8.11 33.18 -12.34
C ALA A 152 7.73 33.86 -11.02
N ALA A 153 7.55 33.08 -9.95
CA ALA A 153 7.06 33.61 -8.67
C ALA A 153 8.11 34.46 -7.92
N THR A 154 9.38 34.37 -8.30
CA THR A 154 10.51 35.12 -7.72
C THR A 154 11.72 35.07 -8.67
N ASP A 155 12.47 36.17 -8.77
CA ASP A 155 13.63 36.32 -9.66
C ASP A 155 14.77 35.33 -9.34
N GLU A 156 14.97 34.99 -8.06
CA GLU A 156 15.93 33.93 -7.64
C GLU A 156 15.60 32.55 -8.21
N LEU A 157 14.32 32.23 -8.36
CA LEU A 157 13.84 30.94 -8.86
C LEU A 157 14.01 30.81 -10.38
N ALA A 158 13.95 31.94 -11.10
CA ALA A 158 14.30 32.01 -12.51
C ALA A 158 15.82 31.90 -12.70
N MET A 159 16.61 32.61 -11.87
CA MET A 159 18.07 32.60 -11.91
C MET A 159 18.68 31.24 -11.51
N ALA A 160 18.02 30.45 -10.65
CA ALA A 160 18.46 29.11 -10.27
C ALA A 160 18.10 28.00 -11.28
N ASP A 161 17.20 28.27 -12.24
CA ASP A 161 16.83 27.37 -13.35
C ASP A 161 17.52 27.78 -14.67
N GLU A 162 18.32 28.86 -14.65
CA GLU A 162 19.25 29.25 -15.72
C GLU A 162 20.30 28.13 -15.88
N PRO A 163 20.57 27.64 -17.11
CA PRO A 163 21.64 26.68 -17.30
C PRO A 163 22.95 27.33 -16.83
N THR A 164 23.64 26.73 -15.86
CA THR A 164 25.03 27.05 -15.60
C THR A 164 25.80 26.74 -16.88
N ILE A 165 26.12 27.78 -17.64
CA ILE A 165 27.05 27.69 -18.75
C ILE A 165 28.40 27.34 -18.14
N ILE A 166 28.69 26.04 -18.04
CA ILE A 166 30.03 25.52 -17.84
C ILE A 166 30.74 25.88 -19.14
N GLY A 167 31.40 27.04 -19.09
CA GLY A 167 32.05 27.64 -20.24
C GLY A 167 32.99 26.68 -20.94
N ARG A 168 32.94 26.74 -22.27
CA ARG A 168 34.16 26.95 -23.03
C ARG A 168 34.28 28.45 -23.28
#